data_AF-A0A7L0P6K0-F1
#
_entry.id   AF-A0A7L0P6K0-F1
#
_cell.length_a   1.000
_cell.length_b   1.000
_cell.length_c   1.000
_cell.angle_alpha   90.00
_cell.angle_beta   90.00
_cell.angle_gamma   90.00
#
_symmetry.space_group_name_H-M   'P 1'
#
loop_
_entity.id
_entity.type
_entity.pdbx_description
1 polymer ?
#
loop_
_entity_poly.entity_id
_entity_poly.type
_entity_poly.pdbx_seq_one_letter_code
_entity_poly.pdbx_strand_id
1 'polypeptide(L)'
;GFSYVDLVEGLRDGRFYALKRILCHDKEDRQAALHEVKMHGLFDHPNILRLEAHCMVEKGAKHEAWLLLPYVKGGTLWSEVEALRKKGTFMPEQRILLILQGICRGLQAIHSKGYAHRDLKPTNVLLDEDDRPVLMDLGSMNRARIEVNSSREAMAVQDWAAQRCTISYRAPELFTVPSQCVIDERTDIWSLGCVLYCMMFGEGPYDAIFQKGDSVALAVQNPITLPPTTRYSAALQRLLSSMMTLNPQERPTINEVLHQLEGLQPAPVGQDTTQI
;
A
#
# COMPACT_ATOMS: atom_id res chain seq x y z
N GLY A 1 0.81 18.22 7.92
CA GLY A 1 0.60 18.31 9.38
C GLY A 1 1.08 17.06 10.11
N PHE A 2 1.47 17.21 11.37
CA PHE A 2 1.60 16.09 12.31
C PHE A 2 0.21 15.52 12.60
N SER A 3 0.10 14.20 12.72
CA SER A 3 -1.15 13.54 13.14
C SER A 3 -0.90 12.67 14.37
N TYR A 4 -1.94 12.54 15.19
CA TYR A 4 -1.98 11.64 16.34
C TYR A 4 -3.03 10.58 16.10
N VAL A 5 -2.82 9.37 16.61
CA VAL A 5 -3.81 8.30 16.58
C VAL A 5 -4.00 7.81 18.00
N ASP A 6 -5.21 8.00 18.54
CA ASP A 6 -5.58 7.57 19.88
C ASP A 6 -6.48 6.35 19.82
N LEU A 7 -6.25 5.37 20.70
CA LEU A 7 -7.21 4.28 20.93
C LEU A 7 -8.33 4.82 21.83
N VAL A 8 -9.58 4.74 21.36
CA VAL A 8 -10.76 5.22 22.09
C VAL A 8 -11.82 4.14 22.18
N GLU A 9 -12.66 4.18 23.22
CA GLU A 9 -13.77 3.25 23.43
C GLU A 9 -15.11 3.95 23.23
N GLY A 10 -15.98 3.35 22.43
CA GLY A 10 -17.35 3.81 22.24
C GLY A 10 -18.20 3.49 23.46
N LEU A 11 -18.55 4.51 24.26
CA LEU A 11 -19.34 4.31 25.49
C LEU A 11 -20.74 3.68 25.26
N ARG A 12 -21.24 3.70 24.02
CA ARG A 12 -22.56 3.16 23.67
C ARG A 12 -22.53 1.69 23.25
N ASP A 13 -21.43 1.23 22.67
CA ASP A 13 -21.31 -0.12 22.09
C ASP A 13 -20.13 -0.93 22.63
N GLY A 14 -19.29 -0.33 23.48
CA GLY A 14 -18.10 -0.94 24.06
C GLY A 14 -17.01 -1.28 23.04
N ARG A 15 -17.11 -0.77 21.81
CA ARG A 15 -16.15 -1.08 20.74
C ARG A 15 -14.95 -0.14 20.79
N PHE A 16 -13.79 -0.67 20.46
CA PHE A 16 -12.57 0.13 20.31
C PHE A 16 -12.47 0.72 18.90
N TYR A 17 -11.95 1.94 18.83
CA TYR A 17 -11.73 2.71 17.60
C TYR A 17 -10.36 3.36 17.61
N ALA A 18 -9.84 3.65 16.43
CA ALA A 18 -8.68 4.51 16.24
C ALA A 18 -9.16 5.92 15.86
N LEU A 19 -8.89 6.92 16.69
CA LEU A 19 -9.19 8.32 16.43
C LEU A 19 -7.94 9.00 15.86
N LYS A 20 -7.92 9.23 14.54
CA LYS A 20 -6.86 10.00 13.88
C LYS A 20 -7.19 11.49 13.99
N ARG A 21 -6.30 12.26 14.61
CA ARG A 21 -6.40 13.72 14.75
C ARG A 21 -5.31 14.39 13.93
N ILE A 22 -5.70 15.12 12.90
CA ILE A 22 -4.80 15.84 12.00
C ILE A 22 -4.79 17.30 12.41
N LEU A 23 -3.63 17.82 12.82
CA LEU A 23 -3.46 19.24 13.07
C LEU A 23 -3.43 19.98 11.73
N CYS A 24 -4.27 21.01 11.58
CA CYS A 24 -4.30 21.87 10.41
C CYS A 24 -3.75 23.25 10.77
N HIS A 25 -2.56 23.58 10.25
CA HIS A 25 -1.92 24.88 10.47
C HIS A 25 -2.34 25.92 9.43
N ASP A 26 -2.69 25.46 8.24
CA ASP A 26 -3.06 26.28 7.09
C ASP A 26 -4.24 25.67 6.31
N LYS A 27 -4.57 26.28 5.17
CA LYS A 27 -5.67 25.83 4.31
C LYS A 27 -5.32 24.52 3.61
N GLU A 28 -4.04 24.32 3.30
CA GLU A 28 -3.49 23.18 2.59
C GLU A 28 -3.59 21.91 3.45
N ASP A 29 -3.23 21.97 4.74
CA ASP A 29 -3.42 20.87 5.70
C ASP A 29 -4.91 20.50 5.82
N ARG A 30 -5.79 21.51 5.90
CA ARG A 30 -7.25 21.27 5.96
C ARG A 30 -7.77 20.61 4.69
N GLN A 31 -7.31 21.05 3.52
CA GLN A 31 -7.67 20.43 2.24
C GLN A 31 -7.14 19.00 2.15
N ALA A 32 -5.93 18.72 2.62
CA ALA A 32 -5.37 17.38 2.65
C ALA A 32 -6.19 16.43 3.56
N ALA A 33 -6.63 16.89 4.73
CA ALA A 33 -7.49 16.11 5.61
C ALA A 33 -8.87 15.84 5.01
N LEU A 34 -9.50 16.86 4.41
CA LEU A 34 -10.78 16.69 3.70
C LEU A 34 -10.66 15.79 2.48
N HIS A 35 -9.51 15.82 1.80
CA HIS A 35 -9.20 14.89 0.72
C HIS A 35 -9.15 13.45 1.23
N GLU A 36 -8.45 13.19 2.33
CA GLU A 36 -8.42 11.85 2.95
C GLU A 36 -9.83 11.35 3.33
N VAL A 37 -10.65 12.21 3.97
CA VAL A 37 -12.06 11.91 4.27
C VAL A 37 -12.83 11.53 3.01
N LYS A 38 -12.67 12.33 1.94
CA LYS A 38 -13.30 12.07 0.65
C LYS A 38 -12.88 10.71 0.08
N MET A 39 -11.60 10.36 0.15
CA MET A 39 -11.09 9.09 -0.37
C MET A 39 -11.71 7.90 0.37
N HIS A 40 -11.83 7.96 1.71
CA HIS A 40 -12.53 6.92 2.46
C HIS A 40 -13.99 6.76 2.02
N GLY A 41 -14.70 7.87 1.78
CA GLY A 41 -16.10 7.84 1.34
C GLY A 41 -16.33 7.23 -0.06
N LEU A 42 -15.26 6.96 -0.82
CA LEU A 42 -15.38 6.32 -2.13
C LEU A 42 -15.47 4.80 -2.03
N PHE A 43 -15.10 4.17 -0.92
CA PHE A 43 -14.93 2.72 -0.87
C PHE A 43 -15.74 2.09 0.26
N ASP A 44 -16.45 1.01 -0.08
CA ASP A 44 -17.02 0.06 0.86
C ASP A 44 -16.52 -1.32 0.44
N HIS A 45 -15.41 -1.76 1.05
CA HIS A 45 -14.71 -2.97 0.64
C HIS A 45 -13.97 -3.58 1.84
N PRO A 46 -13.99 -4.92 2.04
CA PRO A 46 -13.39 -5.56 3.21
C PRO A 46 -11.88 -5.38 3.32
N ASN A 47 -11.18 -5.11 2.22
CA ASN A 47 -9.73 -4.86 2.20
C ASN A 47 -9.35 -3.37 2.15
N ILE A 48 -10.28 -2.45 2.40
CA ILE A 48 -10.01 -1.01 2.48
C ILE A 48 -10.60 -0.48 3.79
N LEU A 49 -9.81 0.27 4.56
CA LEU A 49 -10.23 0.77 5.86
C LEU A 49 -11.41 1.73 5.68
N ARG A 50 -12.56 1.39 6.26
CA ARG A 50 -13.73 2.28 6.26
C ARG A 50 -13.54 3.44 7.23
N LEU A 51 -14.26 4.53 6.98
CA LEU A 51 -14.39 5.67 7.89
C LEU A 51 -15.71 5.57 8.66
N GLU A 52 -15.67 5.52 9.98
CA GLU A 52 -16.87 5.44 10.82
C GLU A 52 -17.55 6.80 10.96
N ALA A 53 -16.73 7.83 11.18
CA ALA A 53 -17.18 9.21 11.31
C ALA A 53 -16.01 10.16 11.06
N HIS A 54 -16.33 11.43 10.78
CA HIS A 54 -15.33 12.50 10.79
C HIS A 54 -15.96 13.78 11.32
N CYS A 55 -15.13 14.69 11.83
CA CYS A 55 -15.54 16.06 12.13
C CYS A 55 -14.37 17.03 12.00
N MET A 56 -14.70 18.32 11.85
CA MET A 56 -13.74 19.41 11.97
C MET A 56 -13.91 20.03 13.36
N VAL A 57 -12.82 20.12 14.11
CA VAL A 57 -12.79 20.68 15.46
C VAL A 57 -12.02 21.98 15.43
N GLU A 58 -12.65 23.06 15.89
CA GLU A 58 -12.01 24.37 16.03
C GLU A 58 -11.99 24.75 17.51
N LYS A 59 -10.79 24.84 18.10
CA LYS A 59 -10.61 25.23 19.51
C LYS A 59 -9.60 26.37 19.61
N GLY A 60 -10.12 27.60 19.61
CA GLY A 60 -9.30 28.81 19.56
C GLY A 60 -8.55 28.89 18.23
N ALA A 61 -7.22 29.04 18.29
CA ALA A 61 -6.37 29.08 17.09
C ALA A 61 -6.00 27.69 16.53
N LYS A 62 -6.42 26.59 17.18
CA LYS A 62 -6.14 25.22 16.71
C LYS A 62 -7.31 24.69 15.89
N HIS A 63 -7.02 24.29 14.67
CA HIS A 63 -7.94 23.59 13.78
C HIS A 63 -7.48 22.14 13.65
N GLU A 64 -8.39 21.19 13.88
CA GLU A 64 -8.11 19.76 13.75
C GLU A 64 -9.17 19.09 12.88
N ALA A 65 -8.75 18.13 12.06
CA ALA A 65 -9.66 17.18 11.43
C ALA A 65 -9.58 15.85 12.17
N TRP A 66 -10.72 15.32 12.59
CA TRP A 66 -10.82 14.06 13.31
C TRP A 66 -11.46 13.01 12.41
N LEU A 67 -10.79 11.86 12.28
CA LEU A 67 -11.28 10.70 11.54
C LEU A 67 -11.39 9.54 12.54
N LEU A 68 -12.60 9.03 12.72
CA LEU A 68 -12.87 7.85 13.53
C LEU A 68 -12.82 6.62 12.64
N LEU A 69 -11.91 5.70 12.95
CA LEU A 69 -11.61 4.52 12.16
C LEU A 69 -11.82 3.26 13.03
N PRO A 70 -12.16 2.10 12.43
CA PRO A 70 -12.16 0.84 13.16
C PRO A 70 -10.77 0.57 13.76
N TYR A 71 -10.72 0.07 15.00
CA TYR A 71 -9.48 -0.43 15.56
C TYR A 71 -9.22 -1.86 15.07
N VAL A 72 -8.09 -2.07 14.40
CA VAL A 72 -7.64 -3.40 13.94
C VAL A 72 -6.53 -3.89 14.86
N LYS A 73 -6.87 -4.88 15.70
CA LYS A 73 -6.00 -5.34 16.80
C LYS A 73 -4.70 -6.00 16.35
N GLY A 74 -4.70 -6.67 15.19
CA GLY A 74 -3.49 -7.30 14.65
C GLY A 74 -2.40 -6.31 14.23
N GLY A 75 -2.71 -5.01 14.20
CA GLY A 75 -1.74 -3.96 13.88
C GLY A 75 -1.34 -3.99 12.41
N THR A 76 -0.13 -3.53 12.12
CA THR A 76 0.36 -3.42 10.73
C THR A 76 1.06 -4.70 10.27
N LEU A 77 1.03 -4.96 8.96
CA LEU A 77 1.83 -6.01 8.32
C LEU A 77 3.31 -5.87 8.65
N TRP A 78 3.83 -4.64 8.74
CA TRP A 78 5.20 -4.39 9.19
C TRP A 78 5.48 -4.95 10.59
N SER A 79 4.56 -4.74 11.55
CA SER A 79 4.70 -5.25 12.92
C SER A 79 4.80 -6.78 12.95
N GLU A 80 4.02 -7.46 12.11
CA GLU A 80 4.08 -8.92 11.96
C GLU A 80 5.42 -9.37 11.35
N VAL A 81 5.85 -8.74 10.26
CA VAL A 81 7.15 -9.03 9.62
C VAL A 81 8.31 -8.83 10.59
N GLU A 82 8.28 -7.74 11.37
CA GLU A 82 9.30 -7.46 12.39
C GLU A 82 9.30 -8.52 13.50
N ALA A 83 8.12 -8.96 13.95
CA ALA A 83 7.99 -10.01 14.96
C ALA A 83 8.57 -11.35 14.48
N LEU A 84 8.32 -11.73 13.22
CA LEU A 84 8.90 -12.92 12.60
C LEU A 84 10.42 -12.82 12.48
N ARG A 85 10.92 -11.66 12.04
CA ARG A 85 12.36 -11.37 11.94
C ARG A 85 13.06 -11.46 13.29
N LYS A 86 12.49 -10.88 14.36
CA LYS A 86 13.01 -10.97 15.73
C LYS A 86 13.10 -12.42 16.24
N LYS A 87 12.18 -13.28 15.79
CA LYS A 87 12.19 -14.73 16.08
C LYS A 87 13.14 -15.54 15.18
N GLY A 88 13.77 -14.91 14.18
CA GLY A 88 14.59 -15.62 13.18
C GLY A 88 13.78 -16.51 12.23
N THR A 89 12.49 -16.20 12.07
CA THR A 89 11.53 -16.95 11.25
C THR A 89 11.03 -16.11 10.07
N PHE A 90 10.37 -16.76 9.12
CA PHE A 90 9.85 -16.12 7.91
C PHE A 90 8.35 -16.43 7.76
N MET A 91 7.63 -15.57 7.03
CA MET A 91 6.22 -15.78 6.78
C MET A 91 6.02 -17.01 5.88
N PRO A 92 5.14 -17.96 6.23
CA PRO A 92 4.84 -19.09 5.36
C PRO A 92 4.25 -18.63 4.01
N GLU A 93 4.65 -19.27 2.91
CA GLU A 93 4.19 -18.92 1.56
C GLU A 93 2.66 -18.88 1.44
N GLN A 94 1.96 -19.85 2.04
CA GLN A 94 0.49 -19.87 2.03
C GLN A 94 -0.14 -18.62 2.67
N ARG A 95 0.47 -18.11 3.75
CA ARG A 95 0.03 -16.89 4.43
C ARG A 95 0.35 -15.65 3.60
N ILE A 96 1.52 -15.63 2.94
CA ILE A 96 1.88 -14.59 1.97
C ILE A 96 0.83 -14.51 0.86
N LEU A 97 0.45 -15.64 0.27
CA LEU A 97 -0.54 -15.68 -0.81
C LEU A 97 -1.92 -15.17 -0.36
N LEU A 98 -2.36 -15.53 0.85
CA LEU A 98 -3.62 -15.05 1.44
C LEU A 98 -3.62 -13.51 1.60
N ILE A 99 -2.58 -12.98 2.24
CA ILE A 99 -2.43 -11.54 2.48
C ILE A 99 -2.28 -10.81 1.14
N LEU A 100 -1.46 -11.33 0.23
CA LEU A 100 -1.25 -10.70 -1.07
C LEU A 100 -2.54 -10.64 -1.89
N GLN A 101 -3.35 -11.70 -1.88
CA GLN A 101 -4.64 -11.72 -2.57
C GLN A 101 -5.59 -10.64 -2.03
N GLY A 102 -5.70 -10.49 -0.70
CA GLY A 102 -6.55 -9.45 -0.11
C GLY A 102 -6.07 -8.03 -0.42
N ILE A 103 -4.75 -7.78 -0.39
CA ILE A 103 -4.17 -6.50 -0.82
C ILE A 103 -4.54 -6.22 -2.28
N CYS A 104 -4.42 -7.24 -3.15
CA CYS A 104 -4.74 -7.10 -4.57
C CYS A 104 -6.22 -6.80 -4.80
N ARG A 105 -7.14 -7.39 -4.04
CA ARG A 105 -8.57 -7.08 -4.10
C ARG A 105 -8.85 -5.64 -3.66
N GLY A 106 -8.17 -5.16 -2.61
CA GLY A 106 -8.23 -3.75 -2.21
C GLY A 106 -7.76 -2.80 -3.32
N LEU A 107 -6.59 -3.07 -3.92
CA LEU A 107 -6.09 -2.28 -5.05
C LEU A 107 -7.00 -2.35 -6.27
N GLN A 108 -7.57 -3.52 -6.59
CA GLN A 108 -8.52 -3.69 -7.69
C GLN A 108 -9.74 -2.77 -7.50
N ALA A 109 -10.30 -2.70 -6.29
CA ALA A 109 -11.39 -1.79 -5.97
C ALA A 109 -10.99 -0.31 -6.14
N ILE A 110 -9.77 0.07 -5.73
CA ILE A 110 -9.22 1.42 -5.91
C ILE A 110 -9.06 1.78 -7.40
N HIS A 111 -8.37 0.92 -8.15
CA HIS A 111 -8.06 1.10 -9.57
C HIS A 111 -9.33 1.15 -10.41
N SER A 112 -10.34 0.32 -10.10
CA SER A 112 -11.63 0.32 -10.79
C SER A 112 -12.40 1.65 -10.69
N LYS A 113 -12.11 2.47 -9.67
CA LYS A 113 -12.69 3.82 -9.52
C LYS A 113 -11.84 4.91 -10.17
N GLY A 114 -10.75 4.55 -10.85
CA GLY A 114 -9.84 5.48 -11.52
C GLY A 114 -8.90 6.22 -10.56
N TYR A 115 -8.58 5.60 -9.42
CA TYR A 115 -7.63 6.11 -8.43
C TYR A 115 -6.43 5.16 -8.28
N ALA A 116 -5.33 5.67 -7.75
CA ALA A 116 -4.19 4.89 -7.29
C ALA A 116 -3.88 5.23 -5.82
N HIS A 117 -3.38 4.26 -5.06
CA HIS A 117 -3.02 4.39 -3.65
C HIS A 117 -1.82 5.32 -3.42
N ARG A 118 -0.77 5.17 -4.25
CA ARG A 118 0.46 5.97 -4.30
C ARG A 118 1.39 5.91 -3.09
N ASP A 119 0.95 5.41 -1.94
CA ASP A 119 1.83 5.16 -0.77
C ASP A 119 1.61 3.78 -0.15
N LEU A 120 1.54 2.74 -0.99
CA LEU A 120 1.42 1.36 -0.52
C LEU A 120 2.75 0.87 0.08
N LYS A 121 2.71 0.41 1.33
CA LYS A 121 3.86 -0.11 2.08
C LYS A 121 3.36 -0.96 3.25
N PRO A 122 4.20 -1.81 3.88
CA PRO A 122 3.76 -2.70 4.95
C PRO A 122 3.17 -2.01 6.19
N THR A 123 3.52 -0.74 6.47
CA THR A 123 2.91 0.02 7.57
C THR A 123 1.51 0.54 7.25
N ASN A 124 1.12 0.57 5.97
CA ASN A 124 -0.19 1.01 5.49
C ASN A 124 -1.11 -0.17 5.14
N VAL A 125 -0.75 -1.38 5.58
CA VAL A 125 -1.58 -2.57 5.53
C VAL A 125 -1.81 -3.04 6.96
N LEU A 126 -3.06 -3.02 7.43
CA LEU A 126 -3.44 -3.62 8.70
C LEU A 126 -3.77 -5.10 8.49
N LEU A 127 -3.60 -5.93 9.51
CA LEU A 127 -4.04 -7.33 9.52
C LEU A 127 -5.07 -7.52 10.62
N ASP A 128 -6.24 -8.06 10.29
CA ASP A 128 -7.20 -8.51 11.29
C ASP A 128 -6.82 -9.87 11.89
N GLU A 129 -7.67 -10.41 12.78
CA GLU A 129 -7.41 -11.68 13.48
C GLU A 129 -7.41 -12.91 12.53
N ASP A 130 -7.96 -12.77 11.32
CA ASP A 130 -8.06 -13.82 10.29
C ASP A 130 -7.03 -13.62 9.15
N ASP A 131 -5.96 -12.84 9.39
CA ASP A 131 -4.96 -12.44 8.38
C ASP A 131 -5.56 -11.69 7.17
N ARG A 132 -6.76 -11.12 7.29
CA ARG A 132 -7.32 -10.29 6.22
C ARG A 132 -6.58 -8.96 6.21
N PRO A 133 -5.98 -8.57 5.07
CA PRO A 133 -5.34 -7.29 4.93
C PRO A 133 -6.37 -6.18 4.75
N VAL A 134 -6.13 -5.03 5.36
CA VAL A 134 -6.94 -3.83 5.22
C VAL A 134 -6.03 -2.66 4.87
N LEU A 135 -6.19 -2.11 3.66
CA LEU A 135 -5.43 -0.94 3.21
C LEU A 135 -5.88 0.30 3.97
N MET A 136 -4.92 1.07 4.47
CA MET A 136 -5.16 2.32 5.19
C MET A 136 -4.30 3.47 4.62
N ASP A 137 -4.50 4.67 5.17
CA ASP A 137 -3.76 5.89 4.79
C ASP A 137 -4.00 6.32 3.33
N LEU A 138 -5.24 6.70 3.06
CA LEU A 138 -5.71 7.09 1.73
C LEU A 138 -5.36 8.55 1.37
N GLY A 139 -4.57 9.24 2.20
CA GLY A 139 -4.27 10.67 2.07
C GLY A 139 -3.39 11.03 0.86
N SER A 140 -2.66 10.05 0.31
CA SER A 140 -1.85 10.21 -0.91
C SER A 140 -2.57 9.77 -2.18
N MET A 141 -3.80 9.25 -2.08
CA MET A 141 -4.55 8.81 -3.26
C MET A 141 -4.80 9.95 -4.23
N ASN A 142 -4.65 9.67 -5.52
CA ASN A 142 -5.00 10.61 -6.59
C ASN A 142 -5.51 9.85 -7.81
N ARG A 143 -5.82 10.57 -8.89
CA ARG A 143 -6.22 9.95 -10.15
C ARG A 143 -5.15 8.96 -10.60
N ALA A 144 -5.60 7.76 -10.98
CA ALA A 144 -4.75 6.68 -11.46
C ALA A 144 -3.89 7.16 -12.65
N ARG A 145 -4.55 7.74 -13.65
CA ARG A 145 -3.91 8.21 -14.88
C ARG A 145 -3.61 9.71 -14.81
N ILE A 146 -2.35 10.07 -15.02
CA ILE A 146 -1.82 11.43 -15.08
C ILE A 146 -1.10 11.58 -16.42
N GLU A 147 -1.63 12.45 -17.29
CA GLU A 147 -0.95 12.84 -18.52
C GLU A 147 0.02 13.97 -18.22
N VAL A 148 1.27 13.80 -18.65
CA VAL A 148 2.33 14.80 -18.53
C VAL A 148 2.71 15.24 -19.92
N ASN A 149 2.50 16.52 -20.23
CA ASN A 149 2.69 17.11 -21.55
C ASN A 149 3.76 18.22 -21.57
N SER A 150 4.36 18.55 -20.43
CA SER A 150 5.42 19.54 -20.33
C SER A 150 6.42 19.22 -19.22
N SER A 151 7.62 19.80 -19.31
CA SER A 151 8.65 19.68 -18.26
C SER A 151 8.18 20.28 -16.92
N ARG A 152 7.29 21.28 -16.94
CA ARG A 152 6.71 21.86 -15.72
C ARG A 152 5.78 20.87 -15.02
N GLU A 153 4.94 20.18 -15.79
CA GLU A 153 4.06 19.13 -15.25
C GLU A 153 4.86 17.94 -14.73
N ALA A 154 5.91 17.53 -15.45
CA ALA A 154 6.83 16.48 -15.02
C ALA A 154 7.45 16.80 -13.66
N MET A 155 7.98 18.01 -13.49
CA MET A 155 8.57 18.47 -12.23
C MET A 155 7.52 18.51 -11.11
N ALA A 156 6.31 18.98 -11.38
CA ALA A 156 5.23 19.00 -10.39
C ALA A 156 4.84 17.59 -9.92
N VAL A 157 4.76 16.61 -10.83
CA VAL A 157 4.50 15.21 -10.47
C VAL A 157 5.65 14.62 -9.65
N GLN A 158 6.89 14.92 -10.03
CA GLN A 158 8.07 14.44 -9.32
C GLN A 158 8.15 15.02 -7.90
N ASP A 159 7.92 16.32 -7.72
CA ASP A 159 7.92 16.99 -6.42
C ASP A 159 6.76 16.47 -5.54
N TRP A 160 5.59 16.25 -6.13
CA TRP A 160 4.46 15.65 -5.44
C TRP A 160 4.80 14.23 -4.95
N ALA A 161 5.37 13.38 -5.81
CA ALA A 161 5.80 12.04 -5.43
C ALA A 161 6.91 12.07 -4.38
N ALA A 162 7.82 13.05 -4.45
CA ALA A 162 8.85 13.28 -3.46
C ALA A 162 8.28 13.50 -2.05
N GLN A 163 7.15 14.21 -1.95
CA GLN A 163 6.47 14.53 -0.71
C GLN A 163 5.49 13.44 -0.22
N ARG A 164 4.88 12.70 -1.14
CA ARG A 164 3.70 11.84 -0.85
C ARG A 164 3.95 10.35 -0.94
N CYS A 165 5.00 9.92 -1.65
CA CYS A 165 5.34 8.51 -1.84
C CYS A 165 6.59 8.17 -1.03
N THR A 166 6.51 7.16 -0.19
CA THR A 166 7.65 6.67 0.60
C THR A 166 8.78 6.22 -0.33
N ILE A 167 9.98 6.79 -0.15
CA ILE A 167 11.08 6.66 -1.11
C ILE A 167 11.48 5.21 -1.40
N SER A 168 11.51 4.31 -0.40
CA SER A 168 11.88 2.90 -0.59
C SER A 168 10.79 2.03 -1.22
N TYR A 169 9.57 2.57 -1.41
CA TYR A 169 8.44 1.89 -2.05
C TYR A 169 7.97 2.61 -3.32
N ARG A 170 8.62 3.72 -3.70
CA ARG A 170 8.29 4.56 -4.85
C ARG A 170 8.70 3.86 -6.15
N ALA A 171 7.83 3.92 -7.16
CA ALA A 171 8.08 3.37 -8.48
C ALA A 171 9.17 4.15 -9.25
N PRO A 172 10.00 3.51 -10.10
CA PRO A 172 11.11 4.14 -10.82
C PRO A 172 10.68 5.35 -11.65
N GLU A 173 9.53 5.25 -12.31
CA GLU A 173 8.95 6.30 -13.18
C GLU A 173 8.58 7.60 -12.43
N LEU A 174 8.58 7.59 -11.08
CA LEU A 174 8.32 8.76 -10.25
C LEU A 174 9.60 9.44 -9.73
N PHE A 175 10.78 8.89 -9.99
CA PHE A 175 12.07 9.54 -9.64
C PHE A 175 12.57 10.46 -10.74
N THR A 176 12.24 10.13 -12.00
CA THR A 176 12.59 10.94 -13.16
C THR A 176 11.41 10.89 -14.12
N VAL A 177 10.51 11.86 -13.99
CA VAL A 177 9.27 11.92 -14.77
C VAL A 177 9.59 12.52 -16.14
N PRO A 178 9.32 11.81 -17.26
CA PRO A 178 9.51 12.39 -18.60
C PRO A 178 8.49 13.51 -18.89
N SER A 179 8.89 14.49 -19.70
CA SER A 179 8.01 15.62 -20.09
C SER A 179 6.84 15.25 -21.02
N GLN A 180 6.85 14.05 -21.57
CA GLN A 180 5.78 13.49 -22.41
C GLN A 180 5.56 12.02 -22.03
N CYS A 181 4.68 11.78 -21.07
CA CYS A 181 4.38 10.43 -20.62
C CYS A 181 2.97 10.33 -20.04
N VAL A 182 2.60 9.09 -19.74
CA VAL A 182 1.42 8.77 -18.94
C VAL A 182 1.90 7.98 -17.74
N ILE A 183 1.67 8.52 -16.55
CA ILE A 183 1.80 7.78 -15.29
C ILE A 183 0.43 7.19 -14.98
N ASP A 184 0.35 5.89 -14.74
CA ASP A 184 -0.90 5.20 -14.43
C ASP A 184 -0.85 4.51 -13.05
N GLU A 185 -1.85 3.68 -12.75
CA GLU A 185 -1.96 2.94 -11.49
C GLU A 185 -0.89 1.85 -11.31
N ARG A 186 -0.09 1.53 -12.33
CA ARG A 186 0.97 0.53 -12.23
C ARG A 186 2.10 0.97 -11.30
N THR A 187 2.13 2.22 -10.85
CA THR A 187 2.98 2.63 -9.71
C THR A 187 2.65 1.84 -8.45
N ASP A 188 1.38 1.53 -8.19
CA ASP A 188 0.98 0.73 -7.03
C ASP A 188 1.44 -0.73 -7.16
N ILE A 189 1.57 -1.24 -8.39
CA ILE A 189 2.03 -2.60 -8.66
C ILE A 189 3.52 -2.75 -8.31
N TRP A 190 4.32 -1.71 -8.56
CA TRP A 190 5.70 -1.70 -8.08
C TRP A 190 5.75 -1.73 -6.54
N SER A 191 4.99 -0.85 -5.89
CA SER A 191 4.91 -0.81 -4.43
C SER A 191 4.40 -2.14 -3.84
N LEU A 192 3.46 -2.80 -4.51
CA LEU A 192 2.98 -4.14 -4.18
C LEU A 192 4.11 -5.19 -4.27
N GLY A 193 4.96 -5.10 -5.30
CA GLY A 193 6.19 -5.88 -5.40
C GLY A 193 7.13 -5.69 -4.21
N CYS A 194 7.35 -4.44 -3.79
CA CYS A 194 8.12 -4.14 -2.58
C CYS A 194 7.48 -4.72 -1.31
N VAL A 195 6.15 -4.68 -1.18
CA VAL A 195 5.42 -5.31 -0.06
C VAL A 195 5.56 -6.83 -0.08
N LEU A 196 5.44 -7.47 -1.24
CA LEU A 196 5.68 -8.91 -1.38
C LEU A 196 7.12 -9.27 -0.99
N TYR A 197 8.11 -8.51 -1.49
CA TYR A 197 9.51 -8.70 -1.09
C TYR A 197 9.67 -8.61 0.43
N CYS A 198 9.06 -7.63 1.07
CA CYS A 198 9.10 -7.46 2.53
C CYS A 198 8.53 -8.67 3.27
N MET A 199 7.39 -9.20 2.84
CA MET A 199 6.81 -10.42 3.42
C MET A 199 7.72 -11.64 3.22
N MET A 200 8.40 -11.73 2.08
CA MET A 200 9.31 -12.83 1.77
C MET A 200 10.60 -12.76 2.61
N PHE A 201 11.23 -11.60 2.70
CA PHE A 201 12.63 -11.50 3.17
C PHE A 201 12.80 -10.77 4.50
N GLY A 202 11.74 -10.22 5.09
CA GLY A 202 11.79 -9.59 6.40
C GLY A 202 12.18 -8.10 6.40
N GLU A 203 12.45 -7.54 5.23
CA GLU A 203 12.79 -6.13 5.00
C GLU A 203 12.42 -5.73 3.56
N GLY A 204 12.17 -4.45 3.31
CA GLY A 204 11.93 -3.96 1.95
C GLY A 204 13.19 -4.00 1.08
N PRO A 205 13.04 -4.11 -0.26
CA PRO A 205 14.15 -4.34 -1.17
C PRO A 205 15.17 -3.19 -1.23
N TYR A 206 14.76 -1.99 -0.80
CA TYR A 206 15.59 -0.79 -0.81
C TYR A 206 15.78 -0.18 0.60
N ASP A 207 15.29 -0.84 1.65
CA ASP A 207 15.36 -0.29 3.02
C ASP A 207 16.80 -0.22 3.52
N ALA A 208 17.63 -1.24 3.25
CA ALA A 208 19.04 -1.24 3.63
C ALA A 208 19.85 -0.14 2.92
N ILE A 209 19.50 0.17 1.66
CA ILE A 209 20.13 1.23 0.86
C ILE A 209 19.80 2.59 1.47
N PHE A 210 18.52 2.81 1.79
CA PHE A 210 18.06 4.02 2.46
C PHE A 210 18.72 4.22 3.83
N GLN A 211 18.80 3.17 4.65
CA GLN A 211 19.40 3.23 6.00
C GLN A 211 20.90 3.51 5.98
N LYS A 212 21.62 3.06 4.94
CA LYS A 212 23.04 3.35 4.74
C LYS A 212 23.32 4.76 4.21
N GLY A 213 22.28 5.49 3.80
CA GLY A 213 22.41 6.80 3.16
C GLY A 213 22.81 6.72 1.68
N ASP A 214 22.71 5.54 1.06
CA ASP A 214 22.97 5.35 -0.37
C ASP A 214 21.78 5.84 -1.22
N SER A 215 22.02 6.08 -2.52
CA SER A 215 21.00 6.60 -3.41
C SER A 215 19.95 5.53 -3.79
N VAL A 216 18.80 5.57 -3.11
CA VAL A 216 17.62 4.77 -3.49
C VAL A 216 17.19 5.06 -4.93
N ALA A 217 17.25 6.32 -5.36
CA ALA A 217 16.88 6.73 -6.72
C ALA A 217 17.73 6.06 -7.80
N LEU A 218 19.01 5.74 -7.52
CA LEU A 218 19.85 4.95 -8.43
C LEU A 218 19.59 3.45 -8.28
N ALA A 219 19.39 2.97 -7.07
CA ALA A 219 19.16 1.54 -6.81
C ALA A 219 17.90 1.02 -7.50
N VAL A 220 16.79 1.78 -7.47
CA VAL A 220 15.52 1.38 -8.11
C VAL A 220 15.59 1.29 -9.63
N GLN A 221 16.62 1.87 -10.27
CA GLN A 221 16.82 1.77 -11.73
C GLN A 221 17.48 0.45 -12.14
N ASN A 222 17.88 -0.38 -11.18
CA ASN A 222 18.48 -1.69 -11.43
C ASN A 222 17.46 -2.80 -11.16
N PRO A 223 17.55 -3.94 -11.88
CA PRO A 223 16.75 -5.11 -11.57
C PRO A 223 16.92 -5.55 -10.12
N ILE A 224 15.83 -6.01 -9.51
CA ILE A 224 15.89 -6.51 -8.14
C ILE A 224 16.79 -7.74 -8.03
N THR A 225 17.62 -7.76 -6.99
CA THR A 225 18.46 -8.93 -6.66
C THR A 225 17.72 -9.80 -5.64
N LEU A 226 17.43 -11.04 -6.00
CA LEU A 226 16.89 -12.04 -5.09
C LEU A 226 18.03 -12.84 -4.43
N PRO A 227 17.88 -13.28 -3.17
CA PRO A 227 18.84 -14.20 -2.55
C PRO A 227 19.02 -15.47 -3.40
N PRO A 228 20.26 -15.99 -3.59
CA PRO A 228 20.54 -17.15 -4.43
C PRO A 228 19.81 -18.43 -3.98
N THR A 229 19.58 -18.55 -2.67
CA THR A 229 18.79 -19.61 -2.07
C THR A 229 17.59 -18.98 -1.38
N THR A 230 16.40 -19.48 -1.72
CA THR A 230 15.15 -18.99 -1.15
C THR A 230 14.23 -20.16 -0.85
N ARG A 231 13.45 -20.00 0.22
CA ARG A 231 12.46 -20.98 0.70
C ARG A 231 11.15 -20.92 -0.07
N TYR A 232 10.98 -19.92 -0.93
CA TYR A 232 9.75 -19.67 -1.65
C TYR A 232 9.79 -20.28 -3.05
N SER A 233 8.62 -20.69 -3.53
CA SER A 233 8.47 -21.31 -4.84
C SER A 233 8.99 -20.41 -5.96
N ALA A 234 9.49 -21.04 -7.03
CA ALA A 234 9.88 -20.31 -8.24
C ALA A 234 8.71 -19.52 -8.84
N ALA A 235 7.47 -19.95 -8.58
CA ALA A 235 6.28 -19.28 -9.05
C ALA A 235 6.02 -17.96 -8.28
N LEU A 236 6.17 -17.94 -6.95
CA LEU A 236 6.11 -16.70 -6.17
C LEU A 236 7.23 -15.72 -6.55
N GLN A 237 8.44 -16.23 -6.79
CA GLN A 237 9.56 -15.41 -7.26
C GLN A 237 9.28 -14.76 -8.63
N ARG A 238 8.68 -15.51 -9.57
CA ARG A 238 8.27 -14.95 -10.87
C ARG A 238 7.20 -13.86 -10.72
N LEU A 239 6.24 -14.05 -9.81
CA LEU A 239 5.22 -13.04 -9.50
C LEU A 239 5.86 -11.76 -8.93
N LEU A 240 6.83 -11.89 -8.03
CA LEU A 240 7.60 -10.76 -7.52
C LEU A 240 8.34 -10.03 -8.65
N SER A 241 9.06 -10.77 -9.50
CA SER A 241 9.79 -10.18 -10.63
C SER A 241 8.88 -9.49 -11.64
N SER A 242 7.68 -10.02 -11.91
CA SER A 242 6.73 -9.38 -12.85
C SER A 242 6.26 -8.02 -12.32
N MET A 243 5.94 -7.91 -11.03
CA MET A 243 5.54 -6.66 -10.40
C MET A 243 6.68 -5.63 -10.32
N MET A 244 7.93 -6.08 -10.19
CA MET A 244 9.13 -5.23 -10.10
C MET A 244 9.83 -5.04 -11.45
N THR A 245 9.06 -5.03 -12.54
CA THR A 245 9.56 -4.67 -13.86
C THR A 245 9.72 -3.15 -13.99
N LEU A 246 10.88 -2.71 -14.49
CA LEU A 246 11.25 -1.29 -14.57
C LEU A 246 10.34 -0.51 -15.53
N ASN A 247 10.10 -1.05 -16.73
CA ASN A 247 9.19 -0.43 -17.68
C ASN A 247 7.75 -0.60 -17.17
N PRO A 248 7.04 0.49 -16.79
CA PRO A 248 5.67 0.39 -16.30
C PRO A 248 4.72 -0.19 -17.36
N GLN A 249 5.03 -0.06 -18.66
CA GLN A 249 4.19 -0.62 -19.72
C GLN A 249 4.26 -2.16 -19.81
N GLU A 250 5.34 -2.76 -19.33
CA GLU A 250 5.53 -4.22 -19.25
C GLU A 250 5.12 -4.78 -17.88
N ARG A 251 4.90 -3.90 -16.89
CA ARG A 251 4.42 -4.27 -15.56
C ARG A 251 2.95 -4.68 -15.64
N PRO A 252 2.53 -5.79 -15.00
CA PRO A 252 1.15 -6.24 -15.05
C PRO A 252 0.20 -5.24 -14.39
N THR A 253 -1.03 -5.23 -14.86
CA THR A 253 -2.17 -4.62 -14.17
C THR A 253 -2.57 -5.44 -12.94
N ILE A 254 -3.37 -4.85 -12.05
CA ILE A 254 -3.84 -5.57 -10.85
C ILE A 254 -4.67 -6.81 -11.17
N ASN A 255 -5.41 -6.81 -12.29
CA ASN A 255 -6.21 -7.95 -12.74
C ASN A 255 -5.31 -9.10 -13.20
N GLU A 256 -4.21 -8.79 -13.89
CA GLU A 256 -3.24 -9.80 -14.32
C GLU A 256 -2.48 -10.40 -13.12
N VAL A 257 -2.16 -9.58 -12.11
CA VAL A 257 -1.58 -10.06 -10.84
C VAL A 257 -2.55 -11.01 -10.13
N LEU A 258 -3.84 -10.66 -10.04
CA LEU A 258 -4.87 -11.53 -9.45
C LEU A 258 -5.01 -12.86 -10.19
N HIS A 259 -5.00 -12.84 -11.53
CA HIS A 259 -5.04 -14.06 -12.33
C HIS A 259 -3.81 -14.95 -12.12
N GLN A 260 -2.61 -14.35 -12.00
CA GLN A 260 -1.39 -15.09 -11.66
C GLN A 260 -1.47 -15.71 -10.25
N LEU A 261 -2.08 -15.03 -9.29
CA LEU A 261 -2.29 -15.52 -7.92
C LEU A 261 -3.26 -16.70 -7.86
N GLU A 262 -4.34 -16.69 -8.63
CA GLU A 262 -5.30 -17.79 -8.67
C GLU A 262 -4.63 -19.12 -9.10
N GLY A 263 -3.67 -19.05 -10.02
CA GLY A 263 -2.87 -20.23 -10.43
C GLY A 263 -1.85 -20.72 -9.39
N LEU A 264 -1.59 -19.96 -8.32
CA LEU A 264 -0.69 -20.31 -7.22
C LEU A 264 -1.42 -20.92 -6.03
N GLN A 265 -2.74 -20.76 -5.94
CA GLN A 265 -3.52 -21.30 -4.84
C GLN A 265 -3.71 -22.82 -5.00
N PRO A 266 -3.56 -23.61 -3.92
CA PRO A 266 -3.91 -25.02 -3.98
C PRO A 266 -5.38 -25.16 -4.37
N ALA A 267 -5.69 -26.10 -5.27
CA ALA A 267 -7.07 -26.39 -5.65
C ALA A 267 -7.94 -26.58 -4.39
N PRO A 268 -9.15 -26.02 -4.34
CA PRO A 268 -10.00 -26.18 -3.17
C PRO A 268 -10.20 -27.67 -2.88
N VAL A 269 -9.89 -28.06 -1.64
CA VAL A 269 -10.13 -29.41 -1.14
C VAL A 269 -11.65 -29.63 -1.12
N GLY A 270 -12.18 -30.40 -2.07
CA GLY A 270 -13.61 -30.78 -2.06
C GLY A 270 -14.38 -30.69 -3.37
N GLN A 271 -13.77 -30.96 -4.53
CA GLN A 271 -14.52 -31.45 -5.69
C GLN A 271 -13.96 -32.82 -6.06
N ASP A 272 -14.45 -33.85 -5.36
CA ASP A 272 -14.39 -35.21 -5.86
C ASP A 272 -15.01 -35.19 -7.27
N THR A 273 -14.18 -35.49 -8.27
CA THR A 273 -14.65 -35.84 -9.61
C THR A 273 -15.56 -37.05 -9.45
N THR A 274 -16.87 -36.81 -9.42
CA THR A 274 -17.84 -37.86 -9.71
C THR A 274 -17.72 -38.12 -11.22
N GLN A 275 -16.80 -39.01 -11.57
CA GLN A 275 -16.82 -39.64 -12.88
C GLN A 275 -18.02 -40.58 -12.91
N ILE A 276 -18.98 -40.28 -13.79
CA ILE A 276 -19.90 -41.28 -14.36
C ILE A 276 -19.29 -41.71 -15.69
#